data_AF-A0A383RVJ3-F1
#
_entry.id   AF-A0A383RVJ3-F1
#
_cell.length_a   1.000
_cell.length_b   1.000
_cell.length_c   1.000
_cell.angle_alpha   90.00
_cell.angle_beta   90.00
_cell.angle_gamma   90.00
#
_symmetry.space_group_name_H-M   'P 1'
#
loop_
_entity.id
_entity.type
_entity.pdbx_description
1 polymer ?
#
loop_
_entity_poly.entity_id
_entity_poly.type
_entity_poly.pdbx_seq_one_letter_code
_entity_poly.pdbx_strand_id
1 'polypeptide(L)'
;MQTRSLVAEIFFSIPSQLWVLLVAGLIAFGGIWLAQRFDRERAGRMATYAALLALAIIPNGVYVLFPPTPDMPELLARGMALPNYEGLFYLDAFYTFAGWMLSWVIRSRME
;
A
#
# COMPACT_ATOMS: atom_id res chain seq x y z
N MET A 1 -23.06 -14.23 -9.96
CA MET A 1 -23.37 -12.89 -9.40
C MET A 1 -22.26 -12.34 -8.50
N GLN A 2 -21.40 -13.17 -7.89
CA GLN A 2 -20.28 -12.73 -7.03
C GLN A 2 -19.21 -11.86 -7.73
N THR A 3 -18.93 -12.06 -9.01
CA THR A 3 -17.89 -11.28 -9.71
C THR A 3 -18.22 -9.79 -9.84
N ARG A 4 -19.51 -9.45 -9.92
CA ARG A 4 -19.96 -8.05 -10.00
C ARG A 4 -19.88 -7.32 -8.65
N SER A 5 -19.98 -8.04 -7.53
CA SER A 5 -19.82 -7.43 -6.20
C SER A 5 -18.35 -7.14 -5.87
N LEU A 6 -17.43 -8.04 -6.25
CA LEU A 6 -15.99 -7.85 -6.03
C LEU A 6 -15.44 -6.61 -6.73
N VAL A 7 -15.86 -6.37 -7.99
CA VAL A 7 -15.42 -5.19 -8.75
C VAL A 7 -15.95 -3.90 -8.12
N ALA A 8 -17.22 -3.89 -7.70
CA ALA A 8 -17.82 -2.72 -7.04
C ALA A 8 -17.12 -2.40 -5.72
N GLU A 9 -16.79 -3.41 -4.92
CA GLU A 9 -16.13 -3.25 -3.63
C GLU A 9 -14.69 -2.70 -3.77
N ILE A 10 -13.94 -3.19 -4.76
CA ILE A 10 -12.62 -2.63 -5.12
C ILE A 10 -12.77 -1.17 -5.56
N PHE A 11 -13.77 -0.85 -6.39
CA PHE A 11 -14.02 0.52 -6.85
C PHE A 11 -14.32 1.50 -5.70
N PHE A 12 -15.09 1.08 -4.69
CA PHE A 12 -15.34 1.91 -3.51
C PHE A 12 -14.15 2.00 -2.57
N SER A 13 -13.23 1.05 -2.64
CA SER A 13 -12.01 1.01 -1.84
C SER A 13 -10.89 1.90 -2.42
N ILE A 14 -10.92 2.21 -3.72
CA ILE A 14 -9.96 3.08 -4.41
C ILE A 14 -9.71 4.42 -3.68
N PRO A 15 -10.74 5.23 -3.34
CA PRO A 15 -10.52 6.50 -2.65
C PRO A 15 -9.85 6.31 -1.28
N SER A 16 -10.19 5.24 -0.57
CA SER A 16 -9.67 4.96 0.77
C SER A 16 -8.21 4.52 0.77
N GLN A 17 -7.67 4.08 -0.38
CA GLN A 17 -6.29 3.61 -0.48
C GLN A 17 -5.34 4.57 -1.21
N LEU A 18 -5.83 5.70 -1.72
CA LEU A 18 -4.97 6.72 -2.37
C LEU A 18 -3.84 7.24 -1.45
N TRP A 19 -3.99 7.15 -0.13
CA TRP A 19 -2.92 7.53 0.79
C TRP A 19 -1.67 6.64 0.62
N VAL A 20 -1.82 5.36 0.27
CA VAL A 20 -0.71 4.42 0.04
C VAL A 20 0.19 4.93 -1.08
N LEU A 21 -0.43 5.44 -2.15
CA LEU A 21 0.28 6.05 -3.28
C LEU A 21 1.13 7.24 -2.84
N LEU A 22 0.55 8.15 -2.05
CA LEU A 22 1.24 9.34 -1.56
C LEU A 22 2.40 8.98 -0.63
N VAL A 23 2.16 8.08 0.32
CA VAL A 23 3.19 7.62 1.27
C VAL A 23 4.31 6.89 0.54
N ALA A 24 3.99 6.03 -0.43
CA ALA A 24 4.97 5.34 -1.25
C ALA A 24 5.84 6.32 -2.06
N GLY A 25 5.22 7.34 -2.66
CA GLY A 25 5.94 8.40 -3.36
C GLY A 25 6.91 9.15 -2.45
N LEU A 26 6.47 9.52 -1.23
CA LEU A 26 7.31 10.19 -0.24
C LEU A 26 8.49 9.31 0.22
N ILE A 27 8.23 8.03 0.53
CA ILE A 27 9.27 7.07 0.93
C ILE A 27 10.28 6.89 -0.19
N ALA A 28 9.81 6.67 -1.43
CA ALA A 28 10.69 6.44 -2.57
C ALA A 28 11.53 7.68 -2.91
N PHE A 29 10.92 8.87 -2.91
CA PHE A 29 11.62 10.11 -3.24
C PHE A 29 12.60 10.51 -2.13
N GLY A 30 12.10 10.65 -0.90
CA GLY A 30 12.90 11.07 0.24
C GLY A 30 13.94 10.04 0.65
N GLY A 31 13.57 8.76 0.68
CA GLY A 31 14.45 7.67 1.10
C GLY A 31 15.65 7.48 0.17
N ILE A 32 15.44 7.52 -1.14
CA ILE A 32 16.56 7.39 -2.09
C ILE A 32 17.42 8.67 -2.11
N TRP A 33 16.80 9.85 -2.09
CA TRP A 33 17.54 11.11 -1.99
C TRP A 33 18.42 11.18 -0.74
N LEU A 34 17.89 10.72 0.40
CA LEU A 34 18.62 10.66 1.65
C LEU A 34 19.75 9.62 1.59
N ALA A 35 19.49 8.44 1.00
CA ALA A 35 20.51 7.41 0.81
C ALA A 35 21.72 7.92 0.01
N GLN A 36 21.50 8.74 -1.02
CA GLN A 36 22.57 9.32 -1.83
C GLN A 36 23.46 10.34 -1.10
N ARG A 37 23.00 10.89 0.04
CA ARG A 37 23.74 11.89 0.82
C ARG A 37 24.62 11.32 1.92
N PHE A 38 24.53 10.02 2.19
CA PHE A 38 25.32 9.35 3.23
C PHE A 38 26.31 8.36 2.62
N ASP A 39 27.46 8.18 3.29
CA ASP A 39 28.48 7.17 2.92
C ASP A 39 27.93 5.72 2.85
N ARG A 40 26.76 5.48 3.45
CA ARG A 40 26.09 4.17 3.48
C ARG A 40 24.91 4.10 2.52
N GLU A 41 25.09 4.56 1.30
CA GLU A 41 24.05 4.60 0.26
C GLU A 41 23.32 3.25 0.10
N ARG A 42 24.06 2.15 0.06
CA ARG A 42 23.48 0.80 -0.08
C ARG A 42 22.52 0.46 1.06
N ALA A 43 22.87 0.81 2.29
CA ALA A 43 22.02 0.56 3.45
C ALA A 43 20.77 1.46 3.44
N GLY A 44 20.90 2.73 3.05
CA GLY A 44 19.77 3.64 2.90
C GLY A 44 18.78 3.21 1.81
N ARG A 45 19.29 2.71 0.68
CA ARG A 45 18.46 2.11 -0.38
C ARG A 45 17.74 0.85 0.11
N MET A 46 18.44 -0.05 0.81
CA MET A 46 17.83 -1.24 1.41
C MET A 46 16.71 -0.88 2.40
N ALA A 47 16.95 0.10 3.28
CA ALA A 47 15.94 0.57 4.23
C ALA A 47 14.72 1.16 3.51
N THR A 48 14.93 1.92 2.43
CA THR A 48 13.84 2.48 1.61
C THR A 48 13.00 1.37 0.96
N TYR A 49 13.64 0.37 0.36
CA TYR A 49 12.91 -0.75 -0.24
C TYR A 49 12.20 -1.61 0.80
N ALA A 50 12.79 -1.82 1.98
CA ALA A 50 12.14 -2.50 3.08
C ALA A 50 10.90 -1.73 3.56
N ALA A 51 10.95 -0.40 3.64
CA ALA A 51 9.81 0.44 3.98
C ALA A 51 8.69 0.37 2.92
N LEU A 52 9.02 0.34 1.63
CA LEU A 52 8.04 0.14 0.56
C LEU A 52 7.39 -1.25 0.65
N LEU A 53 8.17 -2.31 0.87
CA LEU A 53 7.62 -3.66 1.06
C LEU A 53 6.71 -3.73 2.29
N ALA A 54 7.11 -3.11 3.40
CA ALA A 54 6.30 -3.01 4.59
C ALA A 54 4.98 -2.27 4.30
N LEU A 55 5.02 -1.17 3.56
CA LEU A 55 3.82 -0.42 3.17
C LEU A 55 2.88 -1.23 2.26
N ALA A 56 3.41 -2.05 1.36
CA ALA A 56 2.60 -2.90 0.49
C ALA A 56 1.94 -4.08 1.24
N ILE A 57 2.52 -4.52 2.36
CA ILE A 57 2.11 -5.76 3.05
C ILE A 57 1.36 -5.48 4.34
N ILE A 58 1.81 -4.55 5.17
CA ILE A 58 1.27 -4.36 6.52
C ILE A 58 -0.21 -3.93 6.52
N PRO A 59 -0.68 -2.98 5.67
CA PRO A 59 -2.02 -2.43 5.84
C PRO A 59 -3.12 -3.49 5.66
N ASN A 60 -3.02 -4.35 4.65
CA ASN A 60 -4.02 -5.37 4.36
C ASN A 60 -3.53 -6.81 4.36
N GLY A 61 -2.22 -7.07 4.27
CA GLY A 61 -1.66 -8.43 4.26
C GLY A 61 -1.83 -9.18 5.58
N VAL A 62 -1.87 -8.47 6.73
CA VAL A 62 -2.18 -9.09 8.03
C VAL A 62 -3.60 -9.68 8.01
N TYR A 63 -4.57 -8.96 7.44
CA TYR A 63 -5.97 -9.41 7.34
C TYR A 63 -6.17 -10.49 6.28
N VAL A 64 -5.25 -10.64 5.32
CA VAL A 64 -5.25 -11.80 4.40
C VAL A 64 -4.77 -13.06 5.11
N LEU A 65 -3.74 -12.96 5.96
CA LEU A 65 -3.19 -14.10 6.70
C LEU A 65 -4.04 -14.48 7.92
N PHE A 66 -4.64 -13.49 8.56
CA PHE A 66 -5.50 -13.64 9.74
C PHE A 66 -6.84 -12.94 9.47
N PRO A 67 -7.71 -13.54 8.62
CA PRO A 67 -8.99 -12.95 8.28
C PRO A 67 -9.84 -12.80 9.54
N PRO A 68 -10.42 -11.61 9.80
CA PRO A 68 -11.32 -11.44 10.92
C PRO A 68 -12.55 -12.33 10.75
N THR A 69 -13.03 -12.92 11.84
CA THR A 69 -14.26 -13.70 11.79
C THR A 69 -15.47 -12.77 11.78
N PRO A 70 -16.57 -13.10 11.06
CA PRO A 70 -17.80 -12.31 11.03
C PRO A 70 -18.39 -12.02 12.42
N ASP A 71 -18.04 -12.85 13.41
CA ASP A 71 -18.52 -12.78 14.78
C ASP A 71 -17.78 -11.73 15.64
N MET A 72 -16.87 -10.95 15.05
CA MET A 72 -16.18 -9.89 15.79
C MET A 72 -17.16 -8.78 16.22
N PRO A 73 -17.13 -8.35 17.50
CA PRO A 73 -18.04 -7.34 18.04
C PRO A 73 -18.04 -6.04 17.24
N GLU A 74 -16.90 -5.65 16.67
CA GLU A 74 -16.73 -4.42 15.88
C GLU A 74 -17.45 -4.47 14.52
N LEU A 75 -17.52 -5.65 13.89
CA LEU A 75 -18.21 -5.86 12.62
C LEU A 75 -19.72 -6.00 12.84
N LEU A 76 -20.11 -6.74 13.89
CA LEU A 76 -21.51 -6.85 14.32
C LEU A 76 -22.09 -5.50 14.74
N ALA A 77 -21.34 -4.67 15.48
CA ALA A 77 -21.76 -3.33 15.89
C ALA A 77 -21.97 -2.36 14.71
N ARG A 78 -21.33 -2.62 13.56
CA ARG A 78 -21.45 -1.80 12.35
C ARG A 78 -22.41 -2.36 11.31
N GLY A 79 -22.95 -3.57 11.52
CA GLY A 79 -23.83 -4.24 10.56
C GLY A 79 -23.22 -4.43 9.18
N MET A 80 -21.89 -4.43 9.06
CA MET A 80 -21.18 -4.45 7.78
C MET A 80 -20.66 -5.85 7.46
N ALA A 81 -20.75 -6.21 6.18
CA ALA A 81 -20.04 -7.37 5.64
C ALA A 81 -18.52 -7.16 5.76
N LEU A 82 -17.77 -8.25 5.86
CA LEU A 82 -16.31 -8.19 5.84
C LEU A 82 -15.81 -7.54 4.54
N PRO A 83 -14.91 -6.55 4.62
CA PRO A 83 -14.26 -6.00 3.43
C PRO A 83 -13.49 -7.08 2.67
N ASN A 84 -13.40 -6.95 1.35
CA ASN A 84 -12.51 -7.74 0.51
C ASN A 84 -11.03 -7.39 0.77
N TYR A 85 -10.46 -7.93 1.84
CA TYR A 85 -9.06 -7.74 2.24
C TYR A 85 -8.05 -8.21 1.18
N GLU A 86 -8.40 -9.21 0.36
CA GLU A 86 -7.56 -9.66 -0.73
C GLU A 86 -7.46 -8.58 -1.83
N GLY A 87 -8.60 -8.01 -2.24
CA GLY A 87 -8.63 -6.89 -3.17
C GLY A 87 -7.92 -5.65 -2.64
N LEU A 88 -8.07 -5.36 -1.35
CA LEU A 88 -7.36 -4.28 -0.67
C LEU A 88 -5.84 -4.50 -0.65
N PHE A 89 -5.38 -5.72 -0.41
CA PHE A 89 -3.96 -6.04 -0.44
C PHE A 89 -3.34 -5.87 -1.84
N TYR A 90 -4.04 -6.30 -2.90
CA TYR A 90 -3.58 -6.04 -4.27
C TYR A 90 -3.48 -4.55 -4.58
N LEU A 91 -4.44 -3.78 -4.07
CA LEU A 91 -4.51 -2.35 -4.30
C LEU A 91 -3.41 -1.59 -3.52
N ASP A 92 -3.03 -2.04 -2.32
CA ASP A 92 -1.85 -1.54 -1.60
C ASP A 92 -0.56 -1.78 -2.37
N ALA A 93 -0.38 -3.00 -2.90
CA ALA A 93 0.79 -3.36 -3.70
C ALA A 93 0.86 -2.53 -4.99
N PHE A 94 -0.27 -2.36 -5.67
CA PHE A 94 -0.38 -1.54 -6.87
C PHE A 94 -0.03 -0.07 -6.60
N TYR A 95 -0.62 0.54 -5.57
CA TYR A 95 -0.35 1.94 -5.25
C TYR A 95 1.05 2.17 -4.72
N THR A 96 1.60 1.21 -3.98
CA THR A 96 3.01 1.27 -3.54
C THR A 96 3.95 1.26 -4.74
N PHE A 97 3.72 0.36 -5.70
CA PHE A 97 4.50 0.30 -6.94
C PHE A 97 4.34 1.58 -7.77
N ALA A 98 3.11 2.06 -7.94
CA ALA A 98 2.83 3.29 -8.68
C ALA A 98 3.50 4.52 -8.04
N GLY A 99 3.51 4.61 -6.70
CA GLY A 99 4.16 5.71 -5.98
C GLY A 99 5.67 5.67 -6.12
N TRP A 100 6.26 4.47 -6.05
CA TRP A 100 7.68 4.27 -6.33
C TRP A 100 8.05 4.65 -7.79
N MET A 101 7.25 4.22 -8.76
CA MET A 101 7.46 4.54 -10.18
C MET A 101 7.33 6.05 -10.44
N LEU A 102 6.33 6.70 -9.84
CA LEU A 102 6.14 8.15 -9.95
C LEU A 102 7.35 8.91 -9.40
N SER A 103 7.89 8.48 -8.25
CA SER A 103 9.11 9.05 -7.69
C SER A 103 10.30 8.94 -8.66
N TRP A 104 10.45 7.79 -9.33
CA TRP A 104 11.51 7.59 -10.31
C TRP A 104 11.36 8.53 -11.51
N VAL A 105 10.15 8.66 -12.07
CA VAL A 105 9.86 9.57 -13.19
C VAL A 105 10.11 11.03 -12.82
N ILE A 106 9.72 11.45 -11.61
CA ILE A 106 9.96 12.83 -11.14
C ILE A 106 11.48 13.09 -11.06
N ARG A 107 12.23 12.16 -10.47
CA ARG A 107 13.68 12.32 -10.31
C ARG A 107 14.43 12.33 -11.64
N SER A 108 14.04 11.48 -12.60
CA SER A 108 14.65 11.46 -13.93
C SER A 108 14.40 12.74 -14.76
N ARG A 109 13.52 13.64 -14.29
CA ARG A 109 13.23 14.94 -14.91
C ARG A 109 13.90 16.11 -14.18
N MET A 110 14.47 15.86 -13.01
CA MET A 110 15.18 16.85 -12.19
C MET A 110 16.71 16.80 -12.37
N GLU A 111 17.21 15.69 -12.92
CA GLU A 111 18.60 15.52 -13.39
C GLU A 111 18.76 16.10 -14.81
#